data_AF-A0A8H8R2A0-F1
#
_entry.id   AF-A0A8H8R2A0-F1
#
_cell.length_a   1.000
_cell.length_b   1.000
_cell.length_c   1.000
_cell.angle_alpha   90.00
_cell.angle_beta   90.00
_cell.angle_gamma   90.00
#
_symmetry.space_group_name_H-M   'P 1'
#
loop_
_entity.id
_entity.type
_entity.pdbx_description
1 polymer ?
#
loop_
_entity_poly.entity_id
_entity_poly.type
_entity_poly.pdbx_seq_one_letter_code
_entity_poly.pdbx_strand_id
1 'polypeptide(L)'
;MSVTSESWTSTIPGAKGRSLTLLPLPVMQALKEGDLDSAQELFPLKLPSILISDLCRSTWKRRYAEIELNANDEPWLTRLVVDTDTQTIVGRAGFISPPDEAGMVEVGYAIDPLHRRKGHARAALEILLETADAIQMSRLFEPPFDLTTYHQGHWSISMDFRRLVKSGMKSMVGFAGIHVQPLRDSGILCKCTAAYLLTIAMNKEPAFKLLPAERSDIPRLAEINVTACLPDIAFSLYFPTPQELEKAVTDALEVQFGDPTWLHIKAIDKATGAIGGWASWNILTNEQIQERDEQIANGSDFAPGLSGHVARETDKLLGKHNGKQSYIRCKALFTDPSFQKQGIGKALVDYGNGVADRQHLPIFLRATPFGFPLYVKGGFEMIDELHIDLRDWAPGGKENDRGYGNYRFRFMRRTSRTLPTSIS
;
A
#
# COMPACT_ATOMS: atom_id res chain seq x y z
N MET A 1 -16.19 -28.90 -6.26
CA MET A 1 -16.57 -27.95 -7.33
C MET A 1 -15.32 -27.48 -8.07
N SER A 2 -15.22 -27.87 -9.33
CA SER A 2 -14.33 -27.20 -10.29
C SER A 2 -14.85 -25.77 -10.52
N VAL A 3 -13.96 -24.85 -10.89
CA VAL A 3 -14.37 -23.50 -11.31
C VAL A 3 -15.14 -23.66 -12.62
N THR A 4 -16.46 -23.47 -12.61
CA THR A 4 -17.31 -23.70 -13.78
C THR A 4 -17.39 -22.46 -14.68
N SER A 5 -17.70 -22.67 -15.96
CA SER A 5 -18.03 -21.62 -16.92
C SER A 5 -19.39 -20.95 -16.66
N GLU A 6 -20.18 -21.50 -15.73
CA GLU A 6 -21.47 -20.93 -15.30
C GLU A 6 -21.27 -19.59 -14.57
N SER A 7 -22.34 -18.78 -14.54
CA SER A 7 -22.31 -17.50 -13.82
C SER A 7 -22.23 -17.73 -12.32
N TRP A 8 -21.29 -17.06 -11.65
CA TRP A 8 -21.18 -17.16 -10.20
C TRP A 8 -22.21 -16.27 -9.52
N THR A 9 -22.84 -16.82 -8.49
CA THR A 9 -23.77 -16.11 -7.61
C THR A 9 -23.37 -16.37 -6.17
N SER A 10 -23.99 -15.64 -5.23
CA SER A 10 -23.66 -15.75 -3.82
C SER A 10 -24.93 -15.86 -2.98
N THR A 11 -24.84 -16.64 -1.91
CA THR A 11 -25.90 -16.78 -0.91
C THR A 11 -25.91 -15.61 0.09
N ILE A 12 -24.89 -14.76 0.07
CA ILE A 12 -24.75 -13.59 0.96
C ILE A 12 -25.81 -12.53 0.59
N PRO A 13 -26.57 -11.99 1.57
CA PRO A 13 -27.64 -11.03 1.28
C PRO A 13 -27.21 -9.77 0.52
N GLY A 14 -25.97 -9.30 0.69
CA GLY A 14 -25.44 -8.13 0.01
C GLY A 14 -25.12 -8.34 -1.48
N ALA A 15 -25.05 -9.60 -1.92
CA ALA A 15 -24.82 -9.99 -3.30
C ALA A 15 -26.10 -10.36 -4.06
N LYS A 16 -27.25 -10.39 -3.37
CA LYS A 16 -28.54 -10.70 -3.98
C LYS A 16 -28.81 -9.78 -5.19
N GLY A 17 -29.28 -10.37 -6.28
CA GLY A 17 -29.57 -9.64 -7.53
C GLY A 17 -28.34 -9.34 -8.38
N ARG A 18 -27.18 -9.96 -8.10
CA ARG A 18 -25.95 -9.81 -8.90
C ARG A 18 -25.34 -11.16 -9.23
N SER A 19 -24.69 -11.23 -10.39
CA SER A 19 -23.91 -12.40 -10.81
C SER A 19 -22.60 -11.97 -11.48
N LEU A 20 -21.64 -12.91 -11.52
CA LEU A 20 -20.40 -12.79 -12.27
C LEU A 20 -20.40 -13.77 -13.45
N THR A 21 -20.60 -13.23 -14.65
CA THR A 21 -20.75 -14.02 -15.88
C THR A 21 -19.43 -14.07 -16.65
N LEU A 22 -18.96 -15.27 -17.00
CA LEU A 22 -17.77 -15.43 -17.82
C LEU A 22 -17.95 -14.76 -19.18
N LEU A 23 -16.93 -14.04 -19.62
CA LEU A 23 -16.90 -13.41 -20.94
C LEU A 23 -16.40 -14.44 -21.97
N PRO A 24 -17.17 -14.78 -23.01
CA PRO A 24 -16.71 -15.70 -24.04
C PRO A 24 -15.46 -15.18 -24.75
N LEU A 25 -14.54 -16.08 -25.08
CA LEU A 25 -13.28 -15.76 -25.75
C LEU A 25 -13.43 -14.89 -27.02
N PRO A 26 -14.36 -15.19 -27.96
CA PRO A 26 -14.56 -14.34 -29.15
C PRO A 26 -14.97 -12.90 -28.80
N VAL A 27 -15.77 -12.73 -27.74
CA VAL A 27 -16.19 -11.41 -27.26
C VAL A 27 -15.01 -10.67 -26.65
N MET A 28 -14.17 -11.36 -25.87
CA MET A 28 -12.93 -10.79 -25.31
C MET A 28 -11.94 -10.36 -26.41
N GLN A 29 -11.85 -11.11 -27.49
CA GLN A 29 -11.01 -10.80 -28.65
C GLN A 29 -11.45 -9.50 -29.35
N ALA A 30 -12.76 -9.27 -29.50
CA ALA A 30 -13.27 -8.01 -30.05
C ALA A 30 -13.02 -6.84 -29.07
N LEU A 31 -13.32 -7.04 -27.78
CA LEU A 31 -13.17 -6.00 -26.75
C LEU A 31 -11.71 -5.57 -26.52
N LYS A 32 -10.71 -6.46 -26.65
CA LYS A 32 -9.29 -6.08 -26.50
C LYS A 32 -8.82 -5.12 -27.60
N GLU A 33 -9.37 -5.25 -28.81
CA GLU A 33 -9.09 -4.32 -29.91
C GLU A 33 -9.85 -3.00 -29.78
N GLY A 34 -10.93 -3.00 -28.98
CA GLY A 34 -11.82 -1.85 -28.81
C GLY A 34 -13.02 -1.88 -29.76
N ASP A 35 -13.28 -3.03 -30.39
CA ASP A 35 -14.41 -3.26 -31.29
C ASP A 35 -15.64 -3.69 -30.48
N LEU A 36 -16.45 -2.71 -30.09
CA LEU A 36 -17.67 -2.96 -29.32
C LEU A 36 -18.79 -3.55 -30.18
N ASP A 37 -18.84 -3.21 -31.47
CA ASP A 37 -19.91 -3.61 -32.37
C ASP A 37 -19.82 -5.11 -32.66
N SER A 38 -18.64 -5.60 -33.06
CA SER A 38 -18.39 -7.03 -33.24
C SER A 38 -18.57 -7.80 -31.93
N ALA A 39 -18.17 -7.23 -30.79
CA ALA A 39 -18.40 -7.84 -29.49
C ALA A 39 -19.90 -7.98 -29.16
N GLN A 40 -20.71 -6.98 -29.55
CA GLN A 40 -22.15 -6.95 -29.28
C GLN A 40 -22.92 -7.99 -30.09
N GLU A 41 -22.51 -8.27 -31.33
CA GLU A 41 -23.11 -9.34 -32.15
C GLU A 41 -22.91 -10.74 -31.54
N LEU A 42 -21.83 -10.91 -30.78
CA LEU A 42 -21.40 -12.17 -30.18
C LEU A 42 -21.89 -12.35 -28.73
N PHE A 43 -22.56 -11.35 -28.14
CA PHE A 43 -22.99 -11.40 -26.74
C PHE A 43 -24.45 -10.98 -26.56
N PRO A 44 -25.28 -11.76 -25.84
CA PRO A 44 -26.73 -11.54 -25.79
C PRO A 44 -27.16 -10.33 -24.94
N LEU A 45 -26.31 -9.88 -24.00
CA LEU A 45 -26.58 -8.70 -23.19
C LEU A 45 -25.95 -7.47 -23.82
N LYS A 46 -26.58 -6.31 -23.61
CA LYS A 46 -26.05 -5.04 -24.09
C LYS A 46 -24.70 -4.73 -23.41
N LEU A 47 -23.64 -4.70 -24.19
CA LEU A 47 -22.28 -4.39 -23.73
C LEU A 47 -22.13 -2.87 -23.57
N PRO A 48 -21.81 -2.36 -22.37
CA PRO A 48 -21.62 -0.94 -22.16
C PRO A 48 -20.26 -0.48 -22.69
N SER A 49 -20.19 0.77 -23.16
CA SER A 49 -18.96 1.36 -23.73
C SER A 49 -17.79 1.42 -22.75
N ILE A 50 -18.01 1.30 -21.45
CA ILE A 50 -16.92 1.17 -20.48
C ILE A 50 -16.02 -0.04 -20.76
N LEU A 51 -16.55 -1.11 -21.36
CA LEU A 51 -15.77 -2.31 -21.66
C LEU A 51 -14.67 -2.08 -22.70
N ILE A 52 -14.75 -1.00 -23.49
CA ILE A 52 -13.70 -0.56 -24.42
C ILE A 52 -12.88 0.64 -23.90
N SER A 53 -13.04 1.04 -22.63
CA SER A 53 -12.14 2.01 -22.00
C SER A 53 -10.70 1.48 -21.95
N ASP A 54 -9.69 2.36 -21.90
CA ASP A 54 -8.27 1.96 -21.87
C ASP A 54 -7.94 0.99 -20.73
N LEU A 55 -8.58 1.17 -19.57
CA LEU A 55 -8.45 0.27 -18.41
C LEU A 55 -9.03 -1.12 -18.68
N CYS A 56 -10.17 -1.21 -19.37
CA CYS A 56 -10.78 -2.49 -19.68
C CYS A 56 -10.04 -3.18 -20.83
N ARG A 57 -9.68 -2.43 -21.89
CA ARG A 57 -8.88 -2.93 -23.02
C ARG A 57 -7.55 -3.52 -22.59
N SER A 58 -6.80 -2.83 -21.72
CA SER A 58 -5.55 -3.36 -21.16
C SER A 58 -5.77 -4.65 -20.36
N THR A 59 -6.88 -4.74 -19.62
CA THR A 59 -7.27 -5.98 -18.92
C THR A 59 -7.55 -7.10 -19.92
N TRP A 60 -8.35 -6.86 -20.96
CA TRP A 60 -8.69 -7.87 -21.97
C TRP A 60 -7.49 -8.34 -22.77
N LYS A 61 -6.59 -7.44 -23.18
CA LYS A 61 -5.33 -7.81 -23.87
C LYS A 61 -4.51 -8.79 -23.06
N ARG A 62 -4.33 -8.50 -21.76
CA ARG A 62 -3.58 -9.35 -20.84
C ARG A 62 -4.26 -10.70 -20.63
N ARG A 63 -5.56 -10.71 -20.35
CA ARG A 63 -6.36 -11.92 -20.12
C ARG A 63 -6.40 -12.82 -21.35
N TYR A 64 -6.58 -12.25 -22.54
CA TYR A 64 -6.60 -12.99 -23.78
C TYR A 64 -5.25 -13.69 -24.04
N ALA A 65 -4.13 -12.97 -23.87
CA ALA A 65 -2.80 -13.54 -24.04
C ALA A 65 -2.50 -14.69 -23.05
N GLU A 66 -2.99 -14.61 -21.81
CA GLU A 66 -2.82 -15.68 -20.82
C GLU A 66 -3.56 -16.96 -21.22
N ILE A 67 -4.76 -16.85 -21.78
CA ILE A 67 -5.52 -18.02 -22.24
C ILE A 67 -4.88 -18.65 -23.47
N GLU A 68 -4.32 -17.84 -24.38
CA GLU A 68 -3.57 -18.34 -25.54
C GLU A 68 -2.33 -19.14 -25.10
N LEU A 69 -1.72 -18.80 -23.96
CA LEU A 69 -0.60 -19.54 -23.39
C LEU A 69 -1.04 -20.79 -22.62
N ASN A 70 -2.17 -20.72 -21.90
CA ASN A 70 -2.68 -21.83 -21.10
C ASN A 70 -4.21 -21.82 -21.02
N ALA A 71 -4.86 -22.70 -21.79
CA ALA A 71 -6.31 -22.82 -21.79
C ALA A 71 -6.91 -23.20 -20.42
N ASN A 72 -6.12 -23.80 -19.52
CA ASN A 72 -6.59 -24.16 -18.17
C ASN A 72 -6.82 -22.96 -17.26
N ASP A 73 -6.40 -21.75 -17.65
CA ASP A 73 -6.63 -20.51 -16.90
C ASP A 73 -7.98 -19.87 -17.20
N GLU A 74 -8.73 -20.38 -18.19
CA GLU A 74 -10.08 -19.89 -18.56
C GLU A 74 -11.04 -19.73 -17.36
N PRO A 75 -11.09 -20.65 -16.38
CA PRO A 75 -12.01 -20.51 -15.27
C PRO A 75 -11.70 -19.31 -14.35
N TRP A 76 -10.45 -18.84 -14.33
CA TRP A 76 -9.94 -17.74 -13.51
C TRP A 76 -10.10 -16.36 -14.16
N LEU A 77 -10.70 -16.31 -15.34
CA LEU A 77 -10.82 -15.06 -16.09
C LEU A 77 -11.68 -14.02 -15.40
N THR A 78 -11.38 -12.77 -15.75
CA THR A 78 -12.20 -11.63 -15.36
C THR A 78 -13.59 -11.76 -15.99
N ARG A 79 -14.62 -11.65 -15.14
CA ARG A 79 -16.03 -11.83 -15.47
C ARG A 79 -16.76 -10.49 -15.54
N LEU A 80 -17.92 -10.48 -16.19
CA LEU A 80 -18.83 -9.35 -16.20
C LEU A 80 -19.66 -9.33 -14.93
N VAL A 81 -19.79 -8.16 -14.31
CA VAL A 81 -20.74 -7.94 -13.20
C VAL A 81 -22.09 -7.63 -13.81
N VAL A 82 -23.06 -8.51 -13.59
CA VAL A 82 -24.42 -8.39 -14.12
C VAL A 82 -25.37 -8.09 -12.96
N ASP A 83 -26.19 -7.05 -13.12
CA ASP A 83 -27.37 -6.83 -12.31
C ASP A 83 -28.49 -7.70 -12.86
N THR A 84 -28.88 -8.75 -12.13
CA THR A 84 -29.82 -9.77 -12.61
C THR A 84 -31.27 -9.27 -12.63
N ASP A 85 -31.59 -8.27 -11.81
CA ASP A 85 -32.93 -7.69 -11.74
C ASP A 85 -33.23 -6.88 -13.01
N THR A 86 -32.21 -6.22 -13.55
CA THR A 86 -32.30 -5.35 -14.73
C THR A 86 -31.65 -5.93 -15.99
N GLN A 87 -31.04 -7.12 -15.88
CA GLN A 87 -30.26 -7.76 -16.95
C GLN A 87 -29.19 -6.82 -17.55
N THR A 88 -28.60 -5.97 -16.72
CA THR A 88 -27.66 -4.93 -17.15
C THR A 88 -26.24 -5.28 -16.72
N ILE A 89 -25.28 -5.16 -17.65
CA ILE A 89 -23.86 -5.26 -17.31
C ILE A 89 -23.44 -3.94 -16.67
N VAL A 90 -22.97 -4.02 -15.42
CA VAL A 90 -22.63 -2.84 -14.62
C VAL A 90 -21.13 -2.72 -14.37
N GLY A 91 -20.32 -3.66 -14.87
CA GLY A 91 -18.87 -3.62 -14.73
C GLY A 91 -18.21 -4.97 -14.97
N ARG A 92 -17.01 -5.13 -14.41
CA ARG A 92 -16.22 -6.36 -14.45
C ARG A 92 -15.56 -6.66 -13.11
N ALA A 93 -15.44 -7.93 -12.77
CA ALA A 93 -14.75 -8.41 -11.58
C ALA A 93 -14.25 -9.84 -11.78
N GLY A 94 -13.11 -10.18 -11.18
CA GLY A 94 -12.59 -11.55 -11.25
C GLY A 94 -11.25 -11.69 -10.57
N PHE A 95 -10.72 -12.91 -10.60
CA PHE A 95 -9.39 -13.21 -10.12
C PHE A 95 -8.32 -12.74 -11.12
N ILE A 96 -7.17 -12.33 -10.58
CA ILE A 96 -6.02 -11.89 -11.37
C ILE A 96 -5.17 -13.09 -11.77
N SER A 97 -5.12 -14.14 -10.97
CA SER A 97 -4.41 -15.38 -11.26
C SER A 97 -5.08 -16.54 -10.54
N PRO A 98 -4.75 -17.79 -10.90
CA PRO A 98 -5.00 -18.92 -10.03
C PRO A 98 -4.36 -18.70 -8.63
N PRO A 99 -4.79 -19.47 -7.61
CA PRO A 99 -4.21 -19.42 -6.29
C PRO A 99 -2.72 -19.76 -6.34
N ASP A 100 -1.90 -18.98 -5.65
CA ASP A 100 -0.48 -19.30 -5.48
C ASP A 100 -0.28 -20.52 -4.57
N GLU A 101 0.98 -20.89 -4.31
CA GLU A 101 1.34 -22.01 -3.44
C GLU A 101 0.81 -21.86 -2.00
N ALA A 102 0.55 -20.63 -1.55
CA ALA A 102 -0.06 -20.32 -0.26
C ALA A 102 -1.60 -20.26 -0.32
N GLY A 103 -2.21 -20.54 -1.46
CA GLY A 103 -3.65 -20.44 -1.68
C GLY A 103 -4.15 -18.99 -1.75
N MET A 104 -3.31 -18.03 -2.12
CA MET A 104 -3.71 -16.64 -2.29
C MET A 104 -4.22 -16.36 -3.68
N VAL A 105 -5.31 -15.59 -3.76
CA VAL A 105 -5.80 -15.03 -5.01
C VAL A 105 -5.89 -13.52 -4.89
N GLU A 106 -5.52 -12.82 -5.95
CA GLU A 106 -5.82 -11.40 -6.08
C GLU A 106 -7.09 -11.21 -6.91
N VAL A 107 -7.89 -10.19 -6.55
CA VAL A 107 -9.08 -9.80 -7.28
C VAL A 107 -8.97 -8.39 -7.80
N GLY A 108 -9.51 -8.17 -9.00
CA GLY A 108 -9.65 -6.86 -9.60
C GLY A 108 -11.09 -6.60 -10.00
N TYR A 109 -11.61 -5.40 -9.72
CA TYR A 109 -12.95 -4.99 -10.17
C TYR A 109 -13.00 -3.55 -10.69
N ALA A 110 -13.95 -3.29 -11.58
CA ALA A 110 -14.27 -1.96 -12.08
C ALA A 110 -15.78 -1.88 -12.36
N ILE A 111 -16.45 -0.90 -11.75
CA ILE A 111 -17.89 -0.64 -11.94
C ILE A 111 -18.06 0.62 -12.80
N ASP A 112 -18.98 0.53 -13.76
CA ASP A 112 -19.42 1.62 -14.61
C ASP A 112 -19.78 2.84 -13.77
N PRO A 113 -19.17 4.03 -14.03
CA PRO A 113 -19.55 5.29 -13.40
C PRO A 113 -21.06 5.49 -13.20
N LEU A 114 -21.89 5.15 -14.18
CA LEU A 114 -23.35 5.32 -14.15
C LEU A 114 -24.07 4.36 -13.19
N HIS A 115 -23.39 3.29 -12.78
CA HIS A 115 -23.90 2.24 -11.91
C HIS A 115 -23.23 2.21 -10.53
N ARG A 116 -22.31 3.16 -10.26
CA ARG A 116 -21.64 3.24 -8.95
C ARG A 116 -22.62 3.59 -7.82
N ARG A 117 -22.21 3.25 -6.59
CA ARG A 117 -22.94 3.53 -5.34
C ARG A 117 -24.28 2.80 -5.18
N LYS A 118 -24.54 1.79 -6.02
CA LYS A 118 -25.72 0.91 -5.94
C LYS A 118 -25.39 -0.47 -5.34
N GLY A 119 -24.20 -0.64 -4.75
CA GLY A 119 -23.79 -1.89 -4.10
C GLY A 119 -23.09 -2.91 -5.01
N HIS A 120 -23.02 -2.70 -6.33
CA HIS A 120 -22.47 -3.70 -7.27
C HIS A 120 -21.02 -4.13 -6.99
N ALA A 121 -20.13 -3.20 -6.61
CA ALA A 121 -18.75 -3.54 -6.27
C ALA A 121 -18.66 -4.47 -5.05
N ARG A 122 -19.51 -4.22 -4.05
CA ARG A 122 -19.60 -5.04 -2.84
C ARG A 122 -20.14 -6.43 -3.19
N ALA A 123 -21.23 -6.48 -3.95
CA ALA A 123 -21.84 -7.73 -4.39
C ALA A 123 -20.86 -8.59 -5.20
N ALA A 124 -20.15 -7.99 -6.17
CA ALA A 124 -19.14 -8.69 -6.96
C ALA A 124 -18.04 -9.30 -6.09
N LEU A 125 -17.59 -8.59 -5.07
CA LEU A 125 -16.56 -9.10 -4.17
C LEU A 125 -17.07 -10.19 -3.23
N GLU A 126 -18.30 -10.07 -2.71
CA GLU A 126 -18.95 -11.12 -1.91
C GLU A 126 -19.07 -12.42 -2.71
N ILE A 127 -19.40 -12.34 -4.00
CA ILE A 127 -19.41 -13.50 -4.91
C ILE A 127 -18.00 -14.10 -5.07
N LEU A 128 -16.97 -13.27 -5.25
CA LEU A 128 -15.58 -13.76 -5.39
C LEU A 128 -15.07 -14.46 -4.12
N LEU A 129 -15.46 -13.97 -2.95
CA LEU A 129 -15.09 -14.58 -1.67
C LEU A 129 -15.72 -15.96 -1.51
N GLU A 130 -17.04 -16.08 -1.70
CA GLU A 130 -17.74 -17.38 -1.62
C GLU A 130 -17.23 -18.37 -2.69
N THR A 131 -16.88 -17.86 -3.87
CA THR A 131 -16.25 -18.67 -4.93
C THR A 131 -14.87 -19.19 -4.50
N ALA A 132 -14.03 -18.33 -3.90
CA ALA A 132 -12.70 -18.73 -3.43
C ALA A 132 -12.79 -19.81 -2.33
N ASP A 133 -13.72 -19.67 -1.39
CA ASP A 133 -13.97 -20.66 -0.34
C ASP A 133 -14.43 -22.02 -0.94
N ALA A 134 -15.32 -22.00 -1.92
CA ALA A 134 -15.81 -23.21 -2.59
C ALA A 134 -14.71 -23.96 -3.37
N ILE A 135 -13.79 -23.23 -3.99
CA ILE A 135 -12.63 -23.79 -4.70
C ILE A 135 -11.65 -24.44 -3.72
N GLN A 136 -11.51 -23.88 -2.53
CA GLN A 136 -10.70 -24.52 -1.49
C GLN A 136 -11.28 -25.85 -1.05
N MET A 137 -12.59 -25.87 -0.80
CA MET A 137 -13.29 -27.07 -0.36
C MET A 137 -13.17 -28.19 -1.40
N SER A 138 -13.13 -27.88 -2.70
CA SER A 138 -12.99 -28.90 -3.74
C SER A 138 -11.60 -29.55 -3.80
N ARG A 139 -10.52 -28.77 -3.61
CA ARG A 139 -9.14 -29.30 -3.55
C ARG A 139 -8.89 -30.23 -2.36
N LEU A 140 -9.62 -30.07 -1.25
CA LEU A 140 -9.51 -30.96 -0.09
C LEU A 140 -10.08 -32.37 -0.34
N PHE A 141 -10.89 -32.56 -1.39
CA PHE A 141 -11.51 -33.84 -1.73
C PHE A 141 -10.84 -34.58 -2.90
N GLU A 142 -9.82 -34.01 -3.55
CA GLU A 142 -8.92 -34.72 -4.45
C GLU A 142 -7.61 -35.01 -3.71
N PRO A 143 -7.26 -36.27 -3.40
CA PRO A 143 -6.02 -36.53 -2.67
C PRO A 143 -4.85 -36.55 -3.65
N PRO A 144 -3.73 -35.88 -3.33
CA PRO A 144 -2.44 -36.30 -3.84
C PRO A 144 -1.60 -36.84 -2.67
N PHE A 145 -1.29 -38.13 -2.72
CA PHE A 145 -0.05 -38.63 -2.14
C PHE A 145 0.94 -38.85 -3.28
N ASP A 146 2.02 -38.06 -3.30
CA ASP A 146 3.38 -38.59 -3.45
C ASP A 146 4.35 -37.63 -2.74
N LEU A 147 5.26 -38.20 -1.95
CA LEU A 147 6.17 -37.53 -1.02
C LEU A 147 7.53 -37.36 -1.67
N THR A 148 7.78 -36.25 -2.37
CA THR A 148 9.16 -35.73 -2.54
C THR A 148 9.16 -34.25 -2.88
N THR A 149 10.09 -33.51 -2.27
CA THR A 149 10.49 -32.10 -2.45
C THR A 149 9.79 -31.06 -1.56
N TYR A 150 10.55 -30.61 -0.55
CA TYR A 150 10.19 -29.57 0.40
C TYR A 150 10.96 -28.28 0.02
N HIS A 151 10.28 -27.25 -0.46
CA HIS A 151 10.82 -25.89 -0.56
C HIS A 151 9.74 -24.83 -0.33
N GLN A 152 10.08 -23.91 0.59
CA GLN A 152 9.74 -22.48 0.68
C GLN A 152 8.26 -22.04 0.76
N GLY A 153 7.89 -21.54 1.94
CA GLY A 153 6.59 -20.95 2.23
C GLY A 153 6.51 -19.45 1.96
N HIS A 154 5.41 -19.01 1.36
CA HIS A 154 5.03 -17.61 1.16
C HIS A 154 4.00 -17.16 2.20
N TRP A 155 4.18 -15.94 2.74
CA TRP A 155 3.26 -15.30 3.69
C TRP A 155 2.51 -14.15 3.01
N SER A 156 1.18 -14.17 3.12
CA SER A 156 0.30 -13.12 2.61
C SER A 156 -0.36 -12.28 3.72
N ILE A 157 -0.68 -11.03 3.36
CA ILE A 157 -1.39 -10.02 4.15
C ILE A 157 -2.87 -10.05 3.77
N SER A 158 -3.73 -10.30 4.75
CA SER A 158 -5.19 -10.21 4.63
C SER A 158 -5.69 -8.87 5.19
N MET A 159 -6.66 -8.23 4.52
CA MET A 159 -7.23 -6.93 4.90
C MET A 159 -8.69 -7.11 5.38
N ASP A 160 -8.99 -6.63 6.59
CA ASP A 160 -10.31 -6.76 7.24
C ASP A 160 -11.40 -5.89 6.57
N PHE A 161 -12.39 -6.56 5.99
CA PHE A 161 -13.47 -5.96 5.19
C PHE A 161 -14.53 -5.22 6.04
N ARG A 162 -14.61 -5.45 7.36
CA ARG A 162 -15.63 -4.80 8.22
C ARG A 162 -15.39 -3.31 8.43
N ARG A 163 -14.15 -2.84 8.27
CA ARG A 163 -13.81 -1.39 8.28
C ARG A 163 -14.21 -0.67 6.99
N LEU A 164 -14.32 -1.40 5.86
CA LEU A 164 -14.74 -0.82 4.59
C LEU A 164 -16.24 -0.47 4.57
N VAL A 165 -17.05 -1.27 5.28
CA VAL A 165 -18.52 -1.10 5.36
C VAL A 165 -18.91 0.13 6.19
N LYS A 166 -18.11 0.53 7.20
CA LYS A 166 -18.40 1.69 8.06
C LYS A 166 -17.98 3.05 7.47
N SER A 167 -17.08 3.10 6.49
CA SER A 167 -16.48 4.37 6.05
C SER A 167 -17.17 5.08 4.87
N GLY A 168 -18.26 4.53 4.32
CA GLY A 168 -19.09 5.24 3.34
C GLY A 168 -18.36 5.73 2.08
N MET A 169 -17.19 5.18 1.74
CA MET A 169 -16.34 5.74 0.69
C MET A 169 -16.85 5.43 -0.72
N LYS A 170 -16.75 6.48 -1.52
CA LYS A 170 -17.28 6.68 -2.86
C LYS A 170 -16.17 6.33 -3.86
N SER A 171 -16.52 5.55 -4.89
CA SER A 171 -15.80 5.38 -6.17
C SER A 171 -14.28 5.10 -6.16
N MET A 172 -13.84 3.89 -6.55
CA MET A 172 -12.62 3.70 -7.35
C MET A 172 -12.46 2.26 -7.84
N VAL A 173 -11.70 2.10 -8.92
CA VAL A 173 -11.09 0.83 -9.37
C VAL A 173 -10.32 0.24 -8.18
N GLY A 174 -10.57 -1.01 -7.83
CA GLY A 174 -9.99 -1.62 -6.63
C GLY A 174 -9.27 -2.93 -6.93
N PHE A 175 -8.15 -3.13 -6.24
CA PHE A 175 -7.38 -4.37 -6.21
C PHE A 175 -7.30 -4.84 -4.76
N ALA A 176 -7.56 -6.12 -4.49
CA ALA A 176 -7.51 -6.70 -3.15
C ALA A 176 -6.95 -8.13 -3.19
N GLY A 177 -6.16 -8.52 -2.19
CA GLY A 177 -5.69 -9.90 -1.99
C GLY A 177 -6.60 -10.65 -1.02
N ILE A 178 -6.92 -11.91 -1.33
CA ILE A 178 -7.77 -12.80 -0.53
C ILE A 178 -6.97 -14.07 -0.19
N HIS A 179 -6.95 -14.45 1.09
CA HIS A 179 -6.29 -15.65 1.58
C HIS A 179 -7.30 -16.75 1.89
N VAL A 180 -7.03 -17.94 1.34
CA VAL A 180 -7.91 -19.10 1.40
C VAL A 180 -7.28 -20.12 2.36
N GLN A 181 -7.75 -20.20 3.62
CA GLN A 181 -7.20 -21.10 4.68
C GLN A 181 -8.25 -22.06 5.28
N PRO A 182 -7.89 -23.32 5.61
CA PRO A 182 -8.85 -24.34 6.03
C PRO A 182 -9.27 -24.17 7.51
N LEU A 183 -10.57 -24.34 7.80
CA LEU A 183 -11.09 -24.49 9.16
C LEU A 183 -11.22 -26.00 9.48
N ARG A 184 -10.49 -26.48 10.50
CA ARG A 184 -10.72 -27.80 11.11
C ARG A 184 -11.68 -27.67 12.30
N ASP A 185 -12.74 -28.47 12.25
CA ASP A 185 -13.62 -28.97 13.32
C ASP A 185 -13.98 -28.09 14.53
N SER A 186 -15.28 -27.72 14.63
CA SER A 186 -16.17 -28.28 15.67
C SER A 186 -17.61 -27.73 15.61
N GLY A 187 -18.54 -28.67 15.51
CA GLY A 187 -19.94 -28.73 15.95
C GLY A 187 -20.72 -27.48 16.41
N ILE A 188 -21.80 -27.19 15.68
CA ILE A 188 -23.18 -26.89 16.14
C ILE A 188 -23.34 -26.00 17.39
N LEU A 189 -23.65 -24.71 17.21
CA LEU A 189 -25.01 -24.12 17.38
C LEU A 189 -24.93 -22.58 17.33
N CYS A 190 -25.88 -22.01 16.59
CA CYS A 190 -26.18 -20.59 16.50
C CYS A 190 -26.27 -19.91 17.88
N LYS A 191 -25.48 -18.85 18.10
CA LYS A 191 -25.86 -17.60 18.78
C LYS A 191 -24.80 -16.51 18.59
N CYS A 192 -25.08 -15.63 17.64
CA CYS A 192 -24.85 -14.19 17.68
C CYS A 192 -23.40 -13.66 17.83
N THR A 193 -22.70 -13.59 16.71
CA THR A 193 -21.98 -12.42 16.14
C THR A 193 -20.94 -11.60 16.95
N ALA A 194 -20.69 -11.84 18.23
CA ALA A 194 -19.79 -11.00 19.04
C ALA A 194 -18.49 -11.71 19.50
N ALA A 195 -18.47 -13.03 19.61
CA ALA A 195 -17.30 -13.76 20.15
C ALA A 195 -16.24 -14.16 19.09
N TYR A 196 -16.60 -14.22 17.81
CA TYR A 196 -15.68 -14.66 16.74
C TYR A 196 -14.65 -13.60 16.32
N LEU A 197 -14.83 -12.35 16.78
CA LEU A 197 -13.91 -11.24 16.49
C LEU A 197 -12.70 -11.17 17.44
N LEU A 198 -12.75 -11.84 18.60
CA LEU A 198 -11.66 -11.77 19.57
C LEU A 198 -10.60 -12.88 19.43
N THR A 199 -10.92 -14.00 18.77
CA THR A 199 -10.02 -15.18 18.75
C THR A 199 -9.21 -15.34 17.45
N ILE A 200 -9.53 -14.62 16.35
CA ILE A 200 -8.77 -14.68 15.08
C ILE A 200 -7.87 -13.44 14.89
N ALA A 201 -7.56 -12.75 15.97
CA ALA A 201 -6.32 -11.99 16.10
C ALA A 201 -5.20 -12.93 16.59
N MET A 202 -5.05 -14.12 16.00
CA MET A 202 -3.84 -14.91 16.19
C MET A 202 -2.79 -14.37 15.24
N ASN A 203 -1.87 -13.57 15.80
CA ASN A 203 -0.59 -13.15 15.27
C ASN A 203 -0.09 -14.00 14.08
N LYS A 204 -0.44 -13.63 12.83
CA LYS A 204 0.45 -13.92 11.72
C LYS A 204 1.62 -12.97 11.95
N GLU A 205 2.69 -13.48 12.56
CA GLU A 205 3.84 -12.64 12.86
C GLU A 205 4.28 -11.92 11.57
N PRO A 206 4.64 -10.63 11.65
CA PRO A 206 5.14 -9.94 10.48
C PRO A 206 6.28 -10.75 9.85
N ALA A 207 6.27 -10.82 8.51
CA ALA A 207 7.33 -11.49 7.74
C ALA A 207 8.70 -10.80 7.90
N PHE A 208 8.73 -9.64 8.56
CA PHE A 208 9.91 -8.93 8.97
C PHE A 208 9.97 -8.79 10.50
N LYS A 209 11.14 -8.46 11.02
CA LYS A 209 11.35 -8.01 12.40
C LYS A 209 12.00 -6.63 12.41
N LEU A 210 11.63 -5.79 13.37
CA LEU A 210 12.33 -4.53 13.61
C LEU A 210 13.51 -4.77 14.55
N LEU A 211 14.67 -4.23 14.20
CA LEU A 211 15.88 -4.28 15.01
C LEU A 211 16.57 -2.91 14.99
N PRO A 212 17.32 -2.54 16.04
CA PRO A 212 18.23 -1.41 15.97
C PRO A 212 19.13 -1.56 14.75
N ALA A 213 19.30 -0.48 13.98
CA ALA A 213 20.33 -0.48 12.94
C ALA A 213 21.70 -0.34 13.59
N GLU A 214 22.70 -0.92 12.94
CA GLU A 214 24.09 -0.94 13.32
C GLU A 214 24.90 -0.17 12.27
N ARG A 215 26.10 0.29 12.64
CA ARG A 215 26.97 1.04 11.74
C ARG A 215 27.31 0.27 10.46
N SER A 216 27.42 -1.06 10.54
CA SER A 216 27.64 -1.93 9.38
C SER A 216 26.47 -1.96 8.39
N ASP A 217 25.27 -1.51 8.76
CA ASP A 217 24.11 -1.48 7.87
C ASP A 217 24.12 -0.26 6.93
N ILE A 218 24.92 0.77 7.22
CA ILE A 218 24.89 2.07 6.53
C ILE A 218 24.87 1.94 5.00
N PRO A 219 25.71 1.11 4.36
CA PRO A 219 25.69 0.98 2.90
C PRO A 219 24.31 0.56 2.38
N ARG A 220 23.67 -0.42 3.03
CA ARG A 220 22.33 -0.89 2.65
C ARG A 220 21.25 0.13 2.96
N LEU A 221 21.37 0.89 4.05
CA LEU A 221 20.41 1.95 4.38
C LEU A 221 20.45 3.08 3.34
N ALA A 222 21.65 3.47 2.90
CA ALA A 222 21.86 4.48 1.87
C ALA A 222 21.30 4.03 0.52
N GLU A 223 21.57 2.78 0.11
CA GLU A 223 21.03 2.18 -1.11
C GLU A 223 19.49 2.18 -1.14
N ILE A 224 18.83 1.79 -0.03
CA ILE A 224 17.38 1.82 0.10
C ILE A 224 16.84 3.24 -0.04
N ASN A 225 17.53 4.23 0.53
CA ASN A 225 17.13 5.63 0.45
C ASN A 225 17.14 6.12 -1.00
N VAL A 226 18.22 5.85 -1.73
CA VAL A 226 18.35 6.17 -3.16
C VAL A 226 17.23 5.50 -3.96
N THR A 227 17.09 4.18 -3.83
CA THR A 227 16.14 3.39 -4.61
C THR A 227 14.69 3.80 -4.35
N ALA A 228 14.34 4.06 -3.08
CA ALA A 228 13.01 4.51 -2.70
C ALA A 228 12.69 5.94 -3.18
N CYS A 229 13.70 6.78 -3.42
CA CYS A 229 13.52 8.16 -3.88
C CYS A 229 13.46 8.30 -5.41
N LEU A 230 13.87 7.29 -6.19
CA LEU A 230 13.87 7.35 -7.66
C LEU A 230 12.53 7.80 -8.28
N PRO A 231 11.35 7.39 -7.77
CA PRO A 231 10.07 7.84 -8.33
C PRO A 231 9.70 9.30 -8.00
N ASP A 232 10.43 9.95 -7.09
CA ASP A 232 10.12 11.29 -6.61
C ASP A 232 10.96 12.35 -7.34
N ILE A 233 10.31 13.08 -8.25
CA ILE A 233 10.92 14.11 -9.09
C ILE A 233 11.56 15.26 -8.29
N ALA A 234 11.17 15.51 -7.03
CA ALA A 234 11.84 16.51 -6.22
C ALA A 234 13.25 16.07 -5.82
N PHE A 235 13.48 14.77 -5.62
CA PHE A 235 14.78 14.25 -5.19
C PHE A 235 15.84 14.34 -6.30
N SER A 236 15.46 14.29 -7.58
CA SER A 236 16.40 14.53 -8.68
C SER A 236 16.92 15.98 -8.74
N LEU A 237 16.30 16.90 -7.98
CA LEU A 237 16.77 18.29 -7.83
C LEU A 237 17.51 18.52 -6.50
N TYR A 238 17.51 17.55 -5.59
CA TYR A 238 18.25 17.66 -4.33
C TYR A 238 19.72 17.30 -4.52
N PHE A 239 19.97 16.28 -5.34
CA PHE A 239 21.30 15.78 -5.64
C PHE A 239 21.45 15.57 -7.14
N PRO A 240 22.55 16.05 -7.75
CA PRO A 240 22.84 15.85 -9.18
C PRO A 240 22.86 14.40 -9.63
N THR A 241 23.31 13.47 -8.76
CA THR A 241 23.45 12.04 -9.08
C THR A 241 22.98 11.14 -7.94
N PRO A 242 22.53 9.90 -8.23
CA PRO A 242 22.23 8.90 -7.20
C PRO A 242 23.41 8.63 -6.26
N GLN A 243 24.64 8.64 -6.79
CA GLN A 243 25.87 8.41 -6.02
C GLN A 243 26.14 9.55 -5.01
N GLU A 244 25.84 10.79 -5.37
CA GLU A 244 25.93 11.91 -4.44
C GLU A 244 24.88 11.85 -3.33
N LEU A 245 23.65 11.41 -3.64
CA LEU A 245 22.63 11.14 -2.63
C LEU A 245 23.08 10.02 -1.69
N GLU A 246 23.57 8.91 -2.22
CA GLU A 246 24.07 7.78 -1.44
C GLU A 246 25.20 8.21 -0.49
N LYS A 247 26.16 8.98 -1.01
CA LYS A 247 27.25 9.54 -0.22
C LYS A 247 26.73 10.48 0.87
N ALA A 248 25.82 11.39 0.54
CA ALA A 248 25.27 12.33 1.52
C ALA A 248 24.50 11.61 2.65
N VAL A 249 23.75 10.55 2.32
CA VAL A 249 23.05 9.72 3.30
C VAL A 249 24.05 8.94 4.15
N THR A 250 25.10 8.38 3.54
CA THR A 250 26.18 7.66 4.23
C THR A 250 26.88 8.57 5.23
N ASP A 251 27.36 9.74 4.79
CA ASP A 251 28.06 10.71 5.65
C ASP A 251 27.15 11.17 6.79
N ALA A 252 25.86 11.43 6.51
CA ALA A 252 24.90 11.83 7.54
C ALA A 252 24.67 10.73 8.57
N LEU A 253 24.55 9.47 8.15
CA LEU A 253 24.40 8.34 9.07
C LEU A 253 25.65 8.13 9.89
N GLU A 254 26.85 8.18 9.29
CA GLU A 254 28.13 8.04 9.99
C GLU A 254 28.30 9.05 11.14
N VAL A 255 27.78 10.26 10.98
CA VAL A 255 27.75 11.28 12.05
C VAL A 255 26.69 10.98 13.11
N GLN A 256 25.51 10.48 12.71
CA GLN A 256 24.40 10.19 13.62
C GLN A 256 24.68 8.96 14.49
N PHE A 257 25.35 7.95 13.93
CA PHE A 257 25.73 6.74 14.66
C PHE A 257 26.74 7.07 15.76
N GLY A 258 26.34 6.80 17.02
CA GLY A 258 27.12 7.09 18.21
C GLY A 258 26.53 8.18 19.09
N ASP A 259 25.58 8.97 18.56
CA ASP A 259 24.79 9.91 19.35
C ASP A 259 23.55 9.20 19.95
N PRO A 260 23.40 9.17 21.28
CA PRO A 260 22.28 8.47 21.94
C PRO A 260 20.91 9.10 21.68
N THR A 261 20.86 10.33 21.15
CA THR A 261 19.62 11.00 20.75
C THR A 261 19.08 10.51 19.41
N TRP A 262 19.84 9.70 18.66
CA TRP A 262 19.42 9.10 17.42
C TRP A 262 19.01 7.65 17.59
N LEU A 263 17.82 7.34 17.09
CA LEU A 263 17.24 6.00 17.08
C LEU A 263 17.09 5.56 15.62
N HIS A 264 18.06 4.77 15.15
CA HIS A 264 18.01 4.12 13.86
C HIS A 264 17.40 2.74 14.01
N ILE A 265 16.34 2.46 13.25
CA ILE A 265 15.63 1.18 13.28
C ILE A 265 15.55 0.62 11.85
N LYS A 266 15.86 -0.66 11.69
CA LYS A 266 15.77 -1.42 10.44
C LYS A 266 14.68 -2.47 10.50
N ALA A 267 14.06 -2.74 9.37
CA ALA A 267 13.18 -3.89 9.16
C ALA A 267 13.94 -4.96 8.38
N ILE A 268 14.15 -6.11 9.02
CA ILE A 268 14.80 -7.27 8.42
C ILE A 268 13.74 -8.29 8.02
N ASP A 269 13.73 -8.66 6.75
CA ASP A 269 12.93 -9.79 6.26
C ASP A 269 13.40 -11.11 6.88
N LYS A 270 12.47 -11.88 7.45
CA LYS A 270 12.79 -13.11 8.19
C LYS A 270 13.23 -14.24 7.28
N ALA A 271 12.80 -14.25 6.02
CA ALA A 271 13.12 -15.33 5.07
C ALA A 271 14.52 -15.17 4.49
N THR A 272 14.87 -13.95 4.09
CA THR A 272 16.12 -13.65 3.37
C THR A 272 17.21 -13.06 4.27
N GLY A 273 16.84 -12.49 5.43
CA GLY A 273 17.75 -11.70 6.25
C GLY A 273 18.06 -10.31 5.67
N ALA A 274 17.46 -9.93 4.54
CA ALA A 274 17.69 -8.65 3.90
C ALA A 274 17.02 -7.50 4.66
N ILE A 275 17.65 -6.32 4.64
CA ILE A 275 17.02 -5.09 5.13
C ILE A 275 16.05 -4.60 4.04
N GLY A 276 14.76 -4.59 4.38
CA GLY A 276 13.67 -4.15 3.49
C GLY A 276 13.23 -2.70 3.72
N GLY A 277 13.67 -2.08 4.80
CA GLY A 277 13.38 -0.68 5.10
C GLY A 277 14.00 -0.22 6.40
N TRP A 278 14.02 1.09 6.63
CA TRP A 278 14.58 1.68 7.83
C TRP A 278 14.01 3.06 8.12
N ALA A 279 14.20 3.51 9.36
CA ALA A 279 13.84 4.86 9.79
C ALA A 279 14.89 5.43 10.75
N SER A 280 14.98 6.76 10.75
CA SER A 280 15.83 7.55 11.63
C SER A 280 14.98 8.54 12.40
N TRP A 281 14.93 8.34 13.71
CA TRP A 281 14.22 9.20 14.65
C TRP A 281 15.23 9.91 15.53
N ASN A 282 15.08 11.21 15.72
CA ASN A 282 15.95 12.00 16.58
C ASN A 282 15.14 12.63 17.70
N ILE A 283 15.54 12.41 18.94
CA ILE A 283 14.95 13.03 20.12
C ILE A 283 15.74 14.31 20.39
N LEU A 284 15.15 15.46 20.12
CA LEU A 284 15.82 16.74 20.35
C LEU A 284 15.48 17.26 21.75
N THR A 285 16.50 17.53 22.54
CA THR A 285 16.36 18.20 23.84
C THR A 285 16.20 19.70 23.67
N ASN A 286 15.77 20.39 24.72
CA ASN A 286 15.63 21.85 24.71
C ASN A 286 16.97 22.54 24.42
N GLU A 287 18.06 22.00 24.96
CA GLU A 287 19.43 22.51 24.79
C GLU A 287 19.87 22.40 23.33
N GLN A 288 19.71 21.22 22.72
CA GLN A 288 20.05 21.00 21.31
C GLN A 288 19.21 21.89 20.37
N ILE A 289 17.95 22.13 20.71
CA ILE A 289 17.07 23.05 19.97
C ILE A 289 17.59 24.48 20.08
N GLN A 290 17.97 24.91 21.28
CA GLN A 290 18.52 26.24 21.50
C GLN A 290 19.84 26.44 20.76
N GLU A 291 20.78 25.50 20.87
CA GLU A 291 22.08 25.56 20.17
C GLU A 291 21.89 25.65 18.66
N ARG A 292 20.99 24.83 18.09
CA ARG A 292 20.63 24.90 16.66
C ARG A 292 20.06 26.27 16.30
N ASP A 293 19.12 26.79 17.09
CA ASP A 293 18.47 28.06 16.79
C ASP A 293 19.47 29.24 16.87
N GLU A 294 20.44 29.18 17.79
CA GLU A 294 21.55 30.13 17.89
C GLU A 294 22.49 30.03 16.68
N GLN A 295 22.84 28.82 16.24
CA GLN A 295 23.63 28.61 15.02
C GLN A 295 22.93 29.16 13.77
N ILE A 296 21.61 28.95 13.65
CA ILE A 296 20.82 29.51 12.55
C ILE A 296 20.82 31.05 12.61
N ALA A 297 20.62 31.64 13.79
CA ALA A 297 20.62 33.09 13.98
C ALA A 297 21.99 33.72 13.66
N ASN A 298 23.08 33.01 13.96
CA ASN A 298 24.45 33.44 13.70
C ASN A 298 24.92 33.18 12.25
N GLY A 299 24.03 32.66 11.39
CA GLY A 299 24.35 32.32 10.00
C GLY A 299 24.69 30.84 9.85
N SER A 300 23.66 30.01 9.71
CA SER A 300 23.81 28.60 9.33
C SER A 300 24.12 28.45 7.84
N ASP A 301 25.16 27.67 7.53
CA ASP A 301 25.46 27.21 6.17
C ASP A 301 24.50 26.06 5.78
N PHE A 302 23.27 26.43 5.39
CA PHE A 302 22.43 25.50 4.64
C PHE A 302 23.06 25.24 3.27
N ALA A 303 23.02 23.99 2.80
CA ALA A 303 23.49 23.64 1.46
C ALA A 303 22.86 24.55 0.39
N PRO A 304 23.58 24.91 -0.69
CA PRO A 304 22.99 25.67 -1.78
C PRO A 304 21.87 24.86 -2.48
N GLY A 305 21.00 25.56 -3.21
CA GLY A 305 19.95 24.94 -4.02
C GLY A 305 18.72 24.49 -3.23
N LEU A 306 17.93 23.61 -3.86
CA LEU A 306 16.61 23.23 -3.37
C LEU A 306 16.70 22.50 -2.02
N SER A 307 17.67 21.61 -1.84
CA SER A 307 17.83 20.81 -0.62
C SER A 307 18.00 21.69 0.63
N GLY A 308 18.87 22.70 0.58
CA GLY A 308 19.03 23.63 1.69
C GLY A 308 17.90 24.65 1.83
N HIS A 309 17.24 25.05 0.73
CA HIS A 309 15.99 25.81 0.83
C HIS A 309 14.94 25.04 1.62
N VAL A 310 14.69 23.78 1.26
CA VAL A 310 13.70 22.93 1.94
C VAL A 310 14.12 22.67 3.39
N ALA A 311 15.41 22.47 3.68
CA ALA A 311 15.92 22.33 5.04
C ALA A 311 15.66 23.58 5.89
N ARG A 312 16.00 24.76 5.39
CA ARG A 312 15.79 26.04 6.08
C ARG A 312 14.32 26.32 6.34
N GLU A 313 13.45 26.17 5.34
CA GLU A 313 12.02 26.41 5.52
C GLU A 313 11.39 25.39 6.48
N THR A 314 11.93 24.18 6.53
CA THR A 314 11.51 23.17 7.51
C THR A 314 11.86 23.55 8.92
N ASP A 315 13.08 24.01 9.16
CA ASP A 315 13.50 24.36 10.51
C ASP A 315 12.76 25.62 11.00
N LYS A 316 12.48 26.59 10.10
CA LYS A 316 11.58 27.73 10.40
C LYS A 316 10.18 27.29 10.83
N LEU A 317 9.56 26.38 10.06
CA LEU A 317 8.22 25.89 10.36
C LEU A 317 8.19 25.05 11.64
N LEU A 318 9.23 24.26 11.91
CA LEU A 318 9.38 23.55 13.19
C LEU A 318 9.47 24.53 14.37
N GLY A 319 10.30 25.57 14.28
CA GLY A 319 10.43 26.60 15.31
C GLY A 319 9.10 27.32 15.57
N LYS A 320 8.35 27.67 14.51
CA LYS A 320 7.02 28.29 14.61
C LYS A 320 6.01 27.44 15.39
N HIS A 321 5.99 26.13 15.16
CA HIS A 321 4.94 25.25 15.70
C HIS A 321 5.29 24.55 17.01
N ASN A 322 6.57 24.47 17.37
CA ASN A 322 7.03 23.75 18.56
C ASN A 322 7.78 24.65 19.56
N GLY A 323 8.24 25.83 19.12
CA GLY A 323 9.10 26.69 19.94
C GLY A 323 10.36 25.95 20.39
N LYS A 324 10.68 26.04 21.68
CA LYS A 324 11.88 25.46 22.31
C LYS A 324 11.63 24.17 23.10
N GLN A 325 10.46 23.54 22.93
CA GLN A 325 10.12 22.34 23.69
C GLN A 325 10.72 21.09 23.05
N SER A 326 11.13 20.11 23.86
CA SER A 326 11.66 18.84 23.37
C SER A 326 10.65 18.11 22.49
N TYR A 327 11.13 17.46 21.43
CA TYR A 327 10.29 16.73 20.49
C TYR A 327 11.07 15.63 19.77
N ILE A 328 10.34 14.72 19.13
CA ILE A 328 10.92 13.71 18.26
C ILE A 328 10.79 14.14 16.80
N ARG A 329 11.88 14.12 16.04
CA ARG A 329 11.89 14.36 14.60
C ARG A 329 12.03 13.05 13.84
N CYS A 330 11.13 12.76 12.91
CA CYS A 330 11.39 11.73 11.89
C CYS A 330 12.26 12.36 10.79
N LYS A 331 13.54 11.99 10.72
CA LYS A 331 14.47 12.53 9.71
C LYS A 331 14.40 11.76 8.40
N ALA A 332 14.27 10.44 8.48
CA ALA A 332 14.22 9.54 7.34
C ALA A 332 13.30 8.35 7.63
N LEU A 333 12.54 7.89 6.64
CA LEU A 333 11.77 6.66 6.70
C LEU A 333 11.57 6.15 5.28
N PHE A 334 12.19 5.02 4.96
CA PHE A 334 12.20 4.46 3.61
C PHE A 334 11.90 2.96 3.66
N THR A 335 11.25 2.48 2.62
CA THR A 335 11.02 1.05 2.38
C THR A 335 11.44 0.76 0.96
N ASP A 336 12.32 -0.22 0.80
CA ASP A 336 12.76 -0.72 -0.49
C ASP A 336 11.54 -1.11 -1.32
N PRO A 337 11.42 -0.67 -2.59
CA PRO A 337 10.27 -0.99 -3.45
C PRO A 337 9.90 -2.48 -3.48
N SER A 338 10.87 -3.38 -3.40
CA SER A 338 10.67 -4.84 -3.41
C SER A 338 10.05 -5.38 -2.12
N PHE A 339 10.14 -4.60 -1.04
CA PHE A 339 9.62 -4.94 0.28
C PHE A 339 8.41 -4.04 0.68
N GLN A 340 7.92 -3.22 -0.24
CA GLN A 340 6.74 -2.39 -0.01
C GLN A 340 5.46 -3.22 0.09
N LYS A 341 4.41 -2.58 0.64
CA LYS A 341 3.09 -3.21 0.90
C LYS A 341 3.12 -4.38 1.87
N GLN A 342 4.26 -4.68 2.49
CA GLN A 342 4.39 -5.71 3.51
C GLN A 342 4.14 -5.23 4.95
N GLY A 343 3.82 -3.94 5.15
CA GLY A 343 3.60 -3.35 6.47
C GLY A 343 4.84 -2.73 7.13
N ILE A 344 6.03 -2.83 6.52
CA ILE A 344 7.29 -2.27 7.02
C ILE A 344 7.15 -0.78 7.35
N GLY A 345 6.71 0.05 6.40
CA GLY A 345 6.56 1.49 6.64
C GLY A 345 5.63 1.82 7.80
N LYS A 346 4.54 1.05 7.99
CA LYS A 346 3.65 1.20 9.14
C LYS A 346 4.36 0.83 10.45
N ALA A 347 5.07 -0.29 10.48
CA ALA A 347 5.78 -0.73 11.67
C ALA A 347 6.89 0.26 12.08
N LEU A 348 7.59 0.84 11.11
CA LEU A 348 8.58 1.90 11.36
C LEU A 348 7.94 3.15 11.96
N VAL A 349 6.76 3.57 11.47
CA VAL A 349 5.99 4.69 12.07
C VAL A 349 5.49 4.31 13.47
N ASP A 350 4.96 3.11 13.67
CA ASP A 350 4.46 2.65 14.96
C ASP A 350 5.60 2.57 15.99
N TYR A 351 6.81 2.22 15.58
CA TYR A 351 8.00 2.28 16.44
C TYR A 351 8.25 3.71 16.96
N GLY A 352 8.33 4.70 16.06
CA GLY A 352 8.51 6.11 16.45
C GLY A 352 7.37 6.63 17.34
N ASN A 353 6.12 6.26 17.02
CA ASN A 353 4.96 6.55 17.85
C ASN A 353 5.09 5.95 19.26
N GLY A 354 5.55 4.71 19.38
CA GLY A 354 5.78 4.07 20.66
C GLY A 354 6.87 4.76 21.49
N VAL A 355 7.93 5.25 20.86
CA VAL A 355 8.95 6.06 21.54
C VAL A 355 8.34 7.37 22.04
N ALA A 356 7.59 8.07 21.19
CA ALA A 356 6.93 9.32 21.54
C ALA A 356 5.94 9.17 22.69
N ASP A 357 5.13 8.11 22.68
CA ASP A 357 4.15 7.83 23.73
C ASP A 357 4.83 7.51 25.07
N ARG A 358 5.95 6.77 25.06
CA ARG A 358 6.74 6.48 26.27
C ARG A 358 7.47 7.68 26.84
N GLN A 359 7.94 8.59 25.99
CA GLN A 359 8.66 9.80 26.42
C GLN A 359 7.75 11.00 26.63
N HIS A 360 6.45 10.85 26.35
CA HIS A 360 5.47 11.93 26.38
C HIS A 360 5.80 13.11 25.46
N LEU A 361 6.54 12.87 24.37
CA LEU A 361 6.97 13.91 23.44
C LEU A 361 6.10 13.93 22.18
N PRO A 362 5.82 15.12 21.60
CA PRO A 362 5.24 15.20 20.26
C PRO A 362 6.25 14.75 19.20
N ILE A 363 5.73 14.25 18.07
CA ILE A 363 6.53 13.98 16.87
C ILE A 363 6.27 15.07 15.84
N PHE A 364 7.33 15.56 15.20
CA PHE A 364 7.25 16.38 14.01
C PHE A 364 7.96 15.71 12.83
N LEU A 365 7.36 15.85 11.66
CA LEU A 365 7.96 15.38 10.42
C LEU A 365 7.53 16.23 9.23
N ARG A 366 8.29 16.08 8.15
CA ARG A 366 7.96 16.63 6.84
C ARG A 366 7.62 15.48 5.91
N ALA A 367 6.38 15.44 5.43
CA ALA A 367 5.87 14.43 4.54
C ALA A 367 5.96 14.87 3.07
N THR A 368 6.56 14.01 2.24
CA THR A 368 6.41 14.04 0.78
C THR A 368 5.00 13.63 0.37
N PRO A 369 4.57 13.85 -0.88
CA PRO A 369 3.31 13.30 -1.40
C PRO A 369 3.21 11.77 -1.24
N PHE A 370 4.33 11.05 -1.38
CA PHE A 370 4.40 9.60 -1.21
C PHE A 370 4.23 9.16 0.25
N GLY A 371 4.88 9.85 1.19
CA GLY A 371 4.81 9.52 2.62
C GLY A 371 3.51 9.97 3.30
N PHE A 372 2.86 11.04 2.79
CA PHE A 372 1.71 11.66 3.44
C PHE A 372 0.57 10.68 3.83
N PRO A 373 0.11 9.77 2.95
CA PRO A 373 -0.96 8.83 3.32
C PRO A 373 -0.57 7.86 4.44
N LEU A 374 0.71 7.52 4.57
CA LEU A 374 1.22 6.67 5.64
C LEU A 374 1.14 7.39 6.99
N TYR A 375 1.59 8.65 7.04
CA TYR A 375 1.60 9.43 8.27
C TYR A 375 0.20 9.78 8.76
N VAL A 376 -0.75 10.10 7.85
CA VAL A 376 -2.16 10.29 8.23
C VAL A 376 -2.71 9.04 8.93
N LYS A 377 -2.45 7.84 8.39
CA LYS A 377 -2.84 6.57 9.03
C LYS A 377 -2.10 6.31 10.34
N GLY A 378 -0.90 6.87 10.50
CA GLY A 378 -0.11 6.86 11.72
C GLY A 378 -0.62 7.81 12.82
N GLY A 379 -1.69 8.56 12.56
CA GLY A 379 -2.28 9.50 13.51
C GLY A 379 -1.62 10.89 13.51
N PHE A 380 -0.90 11.22 12.45
CA PHE A 380 -0.32 12.55 12.28
C PHE A 380 -1.34 13.50 11.63
N GLU A 381 -1.38 14.72 12.14
CA GLU A 381 -2.18 15.82 11.62
C GLU A 381 -1.29 16.80 10.86
N MET A 382 -1.81 17.37 9.77
CA MET A 382 -1.12 18.44 9.06
C MET A 382 -1.24 19.74 9.86
N ILE A 383 -0.12 20.43 10.06
CA ILE A 383 -0.04 21.72 10.78
C ILE A 383 0.44 22.86 9.89
N ASP A 384 1.12 22.57 8.78
CA ASP A 384 1.56 23.57 7.80
C ASP A 384 1.92 22.87 6.47
N GLU A 385 2.18 23.66 5.42
CA GLU A 385 2.64 23.16 4.12
C GLU A 385 3.66 24.10 3.47
N LEU A 386 4.61 23.52 2.74
CA LEU A 386 5.56 24.25 1.91
C LEU A 386 5.30 23.89 0.45
N HIS A 387 4.96 24.93 -0.32
CA HIS A 387 4.75 24.84 -1.77
C HIS A 387 6.02 25.24 -2.48
N ILE A 388 6.46 24.42 -3.41
CA ILE A 388 7.66 24.65 -4.20
C ILE A 388 7.30 24.49 -5.66
N ASP A 389 7.57 25.50 -6.46
CA ASP A 389 7.57 25.33 -7.91
C ASP A 389 8.92 24.74 -8.32
N LEU A 390 8.97 23.45 -8.67
CA LEU A 390 10.23 22.77 -9.02
C LEU A 390 10.90 23.40 -10.25
N ARG A 391 10.17 24.13 -11.08
CA ARG A 391 10.71 24.84 -12.25
C ARG A 391 11.65 25.98 -11.86
N ASP A 392 11.52 26.54 -10.66
CA ASP A 392 12.44 27.55 -10.12
C ASP A 392 13.83 26.97 -9.81
N TRP A 393 13.94 25.65 -9.73
CA TRP A 393 15.15 24.92 -9.30
C TRP A 393 15.69 23.99 -10.39
N ALA A 394 14.93 23.79 -11.46
CA ALA A 394 15.31 22.93 -12.56
C ALA A 394 16.40 23.57 -13.43
N PRO A 395 17.34 22.77 -14.00
CA PRO A 395 18.26 23.26 -15.02
C PRO A 395 17.48 23.87 -16.20
N GLY A 396 17.77 25.12 -16.58
CA GLY A 396 17.03 25.85 -17.63
C GLY A 396 15.80 26.61 -17.14
N GLY A 397 15.50 26.57 -15.83
CA GLY A 397 14.44 27.39 -15.21
C GLY A 397 13.03 27.10 -15.73
N LYS A 398 12.16 28.12 -15.66
CA LYS A 398 10.74 28.02 -16.07
C LYS A 398 10.50 27.75 -17.56
N GLU A 399 11.53 27.88 -18.39
CA GLU A 399 11.45 27.60 -19.82
C GLU A 399 11.56 26.09 -20.13
N ASN A 400 11.96 25.27 -19.15
CA ASN A 400 12.21 23.84 -19.32
C ASN A 400 11.18 22.97 -18.59
N ASP A 401 10.03 22.72 -19.23
CA ASP A 401 8.93 21.87 -18.72
C ASP A 401 9.23 20.37 -18.87
N ARG A 402 10.33 19.88 -18.29
CA ARG A 402 10.68 18.44 -18.23
C ARG A 402 9.78 17.66 -17.24
N GLY A 403 8.53 18.04 -17.10
CA GLY A 403 7.59 17.47 -16.12
C GLY A 403 7.73 18.05 -14.71
N TYR A 404 8.50 19.12 -14.53
CA TYR A 404 8.59 19.83 -13.26
C TYR A 404 7.33 20.68 -13.02
N GLY A 405 6.77 20.58 -11.82
CA GLY A 405 5.58 21.33 -11.44
C GLY A 405 5.56 21.70 -9.96
N ASN A 406 4.37 22.01 -9.47
CA ASN A 406 4.19 22.38 -8.08
C ASN A 406 4.29 21.14 -7.18
N TYR A 407 5.28 21.14 -6.30
CA TYR A 407 5.53 20.11 -5.32
C TYR A 407 5.16 20.62 -3.93
N ARG A 408 4.53 19.76 -3.12
CA ARG A 408 4.06 20.13 -1.79
C ARG A 408 4.60 19.20 -0.72
N PHE A 409 5.37 19.78 0.20
CA PHE A 409 5.68 19.18 1.48
C PHE A 409 4.59 19.51 2.50
N ARG A 410 4.27 18.56 3.36
CA ARG A 410 3.31 18.74 4.46
C ARG A 410 4.03 18.59 5.78
N PHE A 411 3.94 19.59 6.63
CA PHE A 411 4.46 19.54 7.99
C PHE A 411 3.40 18.90 8.85
N MET A 412 3.79 17.84 9.53
CA MET A 412 2.86 17.02 10.28
C MET A 412 3.32 16.85 11.72
N ARG A 413 2.34 16.84 12.61
CA ARG A 413 2.52 16.66 14.04
C ARG A 413 1.71 15.46 14.51
N ARG A 414 2.25 14.69 15.44
CA ARG A 414 1.48 13.74 16.25
C ARG A 414 1.76 14.03 17.72
N THR A 415 0.72 14.26 18.52
CA THR A 415 0.87 14.36 19.98
C THR A 415 1.11 12.98 20.58
N SER A 416 1.88 12.90 21.65
CA SER A 416 1.99 11.66 22.43
C SER A 416 0.61 11.26 22.96
N ARG A 417 0.35 9.96 22.98
CA ARG A 417 -0.81 9.40 23.68
C ARG A 417 -0.41 9.14 25.11
N THR A 418 -1.26 9.54 26.05
CA THR A 418 -1.19 9.04 27.42
C THR A 418 -1.50 7.55 27.40
N LEU A 419 -0.48 6.72 27.60
CA LEU A 419 -0.69 5.30 27.87
C LEU A 419 -1.38 5.19 29.24
N PRO A 420 -2.44 4.37 29.38
CA PRO A 420 -2.97 4.08 30.70
C PRO A 420 -1.84 3.54 31.56
N THR A 421 -1.68 4.09 32.77
CA THR A 421 -0.70 3.62 33.74
C THR A 421 -0.92 2.12 33.90
N SER A 422 0.05 1.31 33.45
CA SER A 422 -0.03 -0.13 33.59
C SER A 422 -0.17 -0.42 35.09
N ILE A 423 -1.31 -0.97 35.49
CA ILE A 423 -1.48 -1.50 36.84
C ILE A 423 -0.41 -2.58 36.98
N SER A 424 0.44 -2.37 37.98
CA SER A 424 1.67 -3.09 38.36
C SER A 424 1.63 -4.61 38.20
#